data_AF-A0A936C5J8-F1
#
_entry.id   AF-A0A936C5J8-F1
#
_cell.length_a   1.000
_cell.length_b   1.000
_cell.length_c   1.000
_cell.angle_alpha   90.00
_cell.angle_beta   90.00
_cell.angle_gamma   90.00
#
_symmetry.space_group_name_H-M   'P 1'
#
loop_
_entity.id
_entity.type
_entity.pdbx_description
1 polymer ?
#
loop_
_entity_poly.entity_id
_entity_poly.type
_entity_poly.pdbx_seq_one_letter_code
_entity_poly.pdbx_strand_id
1 'polypeptide(L)'
;MKAGAPAAFVAAVLAGCANQVDVRTAHGYAHAGYQAIQAGDWRLARQNFDKAIVNAEAGKAKPPQLAVLKYEYGRVSGVLCDWDGAERALTEASVLDKAKGGTAMGALHELGRLHLDRRQFVEARLHYDKAFPLFAAAEVETKDPLRFADFLDEYAIVLARTGAAPDAAIQSERAARIRKMLPSGTAPRERLPYGTQCM
;
A
#
# COMPACT_ATOMS: atom_id res chain seq x y z
N MET A 1 -13.62 60.31 -34.80
CA MET A 1 -13.53 58.86 -35.11
C MET A 1 -12.10 58.39 -34.87
N LYS A 2 -11.95 57.15 -34.37
CA LYS A 2 -10.71 56.43 -33.99
C LYS A 2 -10.15 56.85 -32.62
N ALA A 3 -9.71 55.96 -31.74
CA ALA A 3 -9.73 54.51 -31.63
C ALA A 3 -9.39 54.15 -30.18
N GLY A 4 -9.77 52.96 -29.70
CA GLY A 4 -9.27 52.45 -28.42
C GLY A 4 -10.02 51.20 -27.98
N ALA A 5 -9.60 50.04 -28.48
CA ALA A 5 -9.94 48.75 -27.90
C ALA A 5 -8.75 48.31 -27.02
N PRO A 6 -8.95 47.91 -25.74
CA PRO A 6 -7.90 47.24 -25.01
C PRO A 6 -7.94 45.74 -25.35
N ALA A 7 -6.81 45.22 -25.81
CA ALA A 7 -6.54 43.80 -25.91
C ALA A 7 -6.46 43.20 -24.49
N ALA A 8 -7.41 42.33 -24.14
CA ALA A 8 -7.30 41.49 -22.96
C ALA A 8 -6.44 40.26 -23.31
N PHE A 9 -5.24 40.23 -22.74
CA PHE A 9 -4.24 39.18 -22.89
C PHE A 9 -4.73 37.88 -22.22
N VAL A 10 -4.73 36.78 -22.98
CA VAL A 10 -5.12 35.44 -22.53
C VAL A 10 -4.02 34.88 -21.62
N ALA A 11 -4.28 34.81 -20.31
CA ALA A 11 -3.36 34.26 -19.31
C ALA A 11 -3.86 32.93 -18.70
N ALA A 12 -4.20 31.94 -19.54
CA ALA A 12 -4.81 30.68 -19.07
C ALA A 12 -4.13 29.38 -19.53
N VAL A 13 -2.99 29.42 -20.26
CA VAL A 13 -2.43 28.21 -20.90
C VAL A 13 -1.28 27.55 -20.12
N LEU A 14 -0.64 28.23 -19.16
CA LEU A 14 0.57 27.71 -18.51
C LEU A 14 0.31 26.74 -17.33
N ALA A 15 -0.85 26.82 -16.68
CA ALA A 15 -1.18 25.98 -15.52
C ALA A 15 -1.36 24.50 -15.88
N GLY A 16 -1.79 24.19 -17.11
CA GLY A 16 -1.98 22.81 -17.57
C GLY A 16 -0.65 22.06 -17.78
N CYS A 17 0.40 22.74 -18.24
CA CYS A 17 1.71 22.15 -18.48
C CYS A 17 2.46 21.87 -17.18
N ALA A 18 2.38 22.78 -16.19
CA ALA A 18 3.02 22.58 -14.89
C ALA A 18 2.52 21.31 -14.19
N ASN A 19 1.19 21.11 -14.12
CA ASN A 19 0.61 19.92 -13.48
C ASN A 19 1.09 18.61 -14.12
N GLN A 20 1.24 18.56 -15.45
CA GLN A 20 1.71 17.36 -16.15
C GLN A 20 3.20 17.07 -15.91
N VAL A 21 4.01 18.12 -15.76
CA VAL A 21 5.44 17.98 -15.42
C VAL A 21 5.59 17.40 -14.02
N ASP A 22 4.80 17.89 -13.05
CA ASP A 22 4.86 17.43 -11.67
C ASP A 22 4.43 15.96 -11.54
N VAL A 23 3.34 15.55 -12.20
CA VAL A 23 2.92 14.12 -12.21
C VAL A 23 3.96 13.22 -12.87
N ARG A 24 4.59 13.65 -13.97
CA ARG A 24 5.68 12.87 -14.60
C ARG A 24 6.87 12.75 -13.66
N THR A 25 7.22 13.83 -12.97
CA THR A 25 8.31 13.85 -11.99
C THR A 25 8.01 12.92 -10.82
N ALA A 26 6.76 12.90 -10.35
CA ALA A 26 6.30 11.96 -9.33
C ALA A 26 6.49 10.49 -9.75
N HIS A 27 6.17 10.16 -11.01
CA HIS A 27 6.39 8.80 -11.53
C HIS A 27 7.88 8.43 -11.56
N GLY A 28 8.76 9.37 -11.91
CA GLY A 28 10.21 9.16 -11.89
C GLY A 28 10.73 8.85 -10.49
N TYR A 29 10.30 9.62 -9.49
CA TYR A 29 10.65 9.36 -8.09
C TYR A 29 10.06 8.03 -7.58
N ALA A 30 8.80 7.72 -7.92
CA ALA A 30 8.21 6.43 -7.54
C ALA A 30 9.00 5.25 -8.12
N HIS A 31 9.41 5.33 -9.39
CA HIS A 31 10.26 4.32 -10.02
C HIS A 31 11.60 4.15 -9.28
N ALA A 32 12.28 5.25 -8.95
CA ALA A 32 13.50 5.21 -8.16
C ALA A 32 13.28 4.66 -6.74
N GLY A 33 12.10 4.89 -6.15
CA GLY A 33 11.68 4.29 -4.88
C GLY A 33 11.61 2.76 -4.96
N TYR A 34 10.97 2.22 -6.01
CA TYR A 34 10.94 0.78 -6.24
C TYR A 34 12.34 0.20 -6.50
N GLN A 35 13.19 0.88 -7.27
CA GLN A 35 14.58 0.44 -7.48
C GLN A 35 15.36 0.38 -6.16
N ALA A 36 15.16 1.36 -5.28
CA ALA A 36 15.78 1.38 -3.96
C ALA A 36 15.27 0.23 -3.07
N ILE A 37 13.97 -0.12 -3.12
CA ILE A 37 13.43 -1.33 -2.47
C ILE A 37 14.18 -2.58 -2.96
N GLN A 38 14.34 -2.74 -4.28
CA GLN A 38 15.04 -3.90 -4.85
C GLN A 38 16.52 -3.97 -4.43
N ALA A 39 17.16 -2.82 -4.25
CA ALA A 39 18.53 -2.72 -3.74
C ALA A 39 18.63 -2.88 -2.22
N GLY A 40 17.50 -2.95 -1.49
CA GLY A 40 17.46 -2.98 -0.03
C GLY A 40 17.81 -1.63 0.63
N ASP A 41 17.83 -0.53 -0.12
CA ASP A 41 18.04 0.82 0.42
C ASP A 41 16.69 1.45 0.81
N TRP A 42 16.20 1.04 1.98
CA TRP A 42 14.89 1.46 2.47
C TRP A 42 14.82 2.96 2.79
N ARG A 43 15.94 3.57 3.20
CA ARG A 43 16.00 5.02 3.46
C ARG A 43 15.84 5.81 2.17
N LEU A 44 16.58 5.44 1.13
CA LEU A 44 16.44 6.07 -0.18
C LEU A 44 15.05 5.80 -0.77
N ALA A 45 14.50 4.59 -0.58
CA ALA A 45 13.14 4.27 -1.00
C ALA A 45 12.11 5.21 -0.37
N ARG A 46 12.14 5.39 0.97
CA ARG A 46 11.23 6.32 1.67
C ARG A 46 11.39 7.75 1.16
N GLN A 47 12.61 8.24 0.99
CA GLN A 47 12.87 9.59 0.47
C GLN A 47 12.32 9.77 -0.96
N ASN A 48 12.44 8.76 -1.81
CA ASN A 48 11.92 8.80 -3.17
C ASN A 48 10.38 8.77 -3.18
N PHE A 49 9.73 7.95 -2.36
CA PHE A 49 8.27 7.96 -2.26
C PHE A 49 7.73 9.27 -1.66
N ASP A 50 8.42 9.86 -0.69
CA ASP A 50 8.08 11.19 -0.16
C ASP A 50 8.09 12.27 -1.26
N LYS A 51 9.19 12.34 -2.03
CA LYS A 51 9.29 13.23 -3.20
C LYS A 51 8.21 12.95 -4.23
N ALA A 52 7.89 11.68 -4.47
CA ALA A 52 6.82 11.29 -5.39
C ALA A 52 5.46 11.82 -4.93
N ILE A 53 5.13 11.70 -3.63
CA ILE A 53 3.88 12.21 -3.06
C ILE A 53 3.80 13.73 -3.22
N VAL A 54 4.84 14.47 -2.83
CA VAL A 54 4.87 15.94 -2.94
C VAL A 54 4.63 16.40 -4.38
N ASN A 55 5.29 15.78 -5.35
CA ASN A 55 5.12 16.12 -6.77
C ASN A 55 3.73 15.69 -7.30
N ALA A 56 3.20 14.55 -6.86
CA ALA A 56 1.87 14.10 -7.26
C ALA A 56 0.78 15.03 -6.72
N GLU A 57 0.89 15.50 -5.48
CA GLU A 57 -0.03 16.46 -4.89
C GLU A 57 0.05 17.82 -5.59
N ALA A 58 1.25 18.33 -5.84
CA ALA A 58 1.47 19.56 -6.62
C ALA A 58 0.86 19.46 -8.03
N GLY A 59 1.08 18.32 -8.70
CA GLY A 59 0.53 18.02 -10.02
C GLY A 59 -0.96 17.66 -10.05
N LYS A 60 -1.65 17.70 -8.90
CA LYS A 60 -3.07 17.33 -8.76
C LYS A 60 -3.37 15.93 -9.31
N ALA A 61 -2.49 14.98 -9.01
CA ALA A 61 -2.64 13.59 -9.38
C ALA A 61 -4.00 13.03 -8.91
N LYS A 62 -4.52 12.05 -9.65
CA LYS A 62 -5.80 11.45 -9.32
C LYS A 62 -5.70 10.68 -8.00
N PRO A 63 -6.78 10.59 -7.20
CA PRO A 63 -6.76 9.86 -5.93
C PRO A 63 -6.16 8.44 -5.98
N PRO A 64 -6.41 7.60 -7.01
CA PRO A 64 -5.80 6.27 -7.08
C PRO A 64 -4.27 6.31 -7.24
N GLN A 65 -3.73 7.34 -7.91
CA GLN A 65 -2.28 7.51 -8.03
C GLN A 65 -1.67 7.88 -6.67
N LEU A 66 -2.31 8.79 -5.93
CA LEU A 66 -1.89 9.13 -4.57
C LEU A 66 -2.02 7.96 -3.61
N ALA A 67 -3.07 7.13 -3.76
CA ALA A 67 -3.26 5.94 -2.94
C ALA A 67 -2.08 4.97 -3.05
N VAL A 68 -1.63 4.68 -4.27
CA VAL A 68 -0.46 3.82 -4.51
C VAL A 68 0.81 4.41 -3.90
N LEU A 69 1.06 5.71 -4.08
CA LEU A 69 2.26 6.34 -3.53
C LEU A 69 2.28 6.33 -1.99
N LYS A 70 1.14 6.63 -1.35
CA LYS A 70 0.99 6.58 0.10
C LYS A 70 1.06 5.15 0.65
N TYR A 71 0.52 4.18 -0.10
CA TYR A 71 0.64 2.76 0.22
C TYR A 71 2.11 2.35 0.29
N GLU A 72 2.90 2.63 -0.74
CA GLU A 72 4.32 2.27 -0.76
C GLU A 72 5.14 3.05 0.27
N TYR A 73 4.88 4.35 0.43
CA TYR A 73 5.51 5.16 1.49
C TYR A 73 5.26 4.55 2.87
N GLY A 74 4.04 4.12 3.14
CA GLY A 74 3.67 3.52 4.41
C GLY A 74 4.40 2.21 4.67
N ARG A 75 4.48 1.34 3.66
CA ARG A 75 5.22 0.07 3.71
C ARG A 75 6.71 0.29 4.01
N VAL A 76 7.38 1.17 3.26
CA VAL A 76 8.81 1.43 3.50
C VAL A 76 9.07 2.11 4.84
N SER A 77 8.14 2.95 5.31
CA SER A 77 8.22 3.58 6.64
C SER A 77 8.11 2.54 7.76
N GLY A 78 7.28 1.51 7.60
CA GLY A 78 7.17 0.40 8.54
C GLY A 78 8.45 -0.44 8.65
N VAL A 79 9.20 -0.60 7.55
CA VAL A 79 10.54 -1.23 7.58
C VAL A 79 11.53 -0.42 8.43
N LEU A 80 11.44 0.91 8.34
CA LEU A 80 12.30 1.87 9.03
C LEU A 80 11.85 2.20 10.47
N CYS A 81 10.87 1.47 11.00
CA CYS A 81 10.31 1.66 12.35
C CYS A 81 9.65 3.04 12.57
N ASP A 82 9.32 3.76 11.49
CA ASP A 82 8.45 4.94 11.54
C ASP A 82 6.99 4.48 11.57
N TRP A 83 6.59 3.93 12.72
CA TRP A 83 5.30 3.27 12.90
C TRP A 83 4.13 4.23 12.67
N ASP A 84 4.21 5.43 13.23
CA ASP A 84 3.13 6.41 13.10
C ASP A 84 3.04 6.94 11.66
N GLY A 85 4.18 7.17 11.00
CA GLY A 85 4.22 7.52 9.58
C GLY A 85 3.63 6.43 8.69
N ALA A 86 3.99 5.17 8.96
CA ALA A 86 3.47 4.02 8.25
C ALA A 86 1.96 3.88 8.38
N GLU A 87 1.45 3.90 9.62
CA GLU A 87 0.03 3.74 9.92
C GLU A 87 -0.82 4.86 9.31
N ARG A 88 -0.37 6.13 9.42
CA ARG A 88 -1.04 7.27 8.77
C ARG A 88 -1.11 7.09 7.25
N ALA A 89 0.02 6.81 6.61
CA ALA A 89 0.09 6.72 5.15
C ALA A 89 -0.74 5.54 4.59
N LEU A 90 -0.70 4.38 5.24
CA LEU A 90 -1.53 3.23 4.85
C LEU A 90 -3.02 3.49 5.08
N THR A 91 -3.38 4.21 6.15
CA THR A 91 -4.76 4.60 6.41
C THR A 91 -5.27 5.57 5.33
N GLU A 92 -4.48 6.58 4.98
CA GLU A 92 -4.81 7.52 3.89
C GLU A 92 -4.94 6.81 2.55
N ALA A 93 -4.03 5.88 2.23
CA ALA A 93 -4.11 5.04 1.04
C ALA A 93 -5.42 4.24 1.00
N SER A 94 -5.81 3.63 2.13
CA SER A 94 -7.07 2.90 2.24
C SER A 94 -8.29 3.78 1.99
N VAL A 95 -8.29 5.04 2.45
CA VAL A 95 -9.40 5.98 2.23
C VAL A 95 -9.49 6.38 0.76
N LEU A 96 -8.34 6.69 0.14
CA LEU A 96 -8.27 7.11 -1.26
C LEU A 96 -8.73 6.00 -2.21
N ASP A 97 -8.37 4.73 -1.95
CA ASP A 97 -8.83 3.58 -2.74
C ASP A 97 -10.35 3.42 -2.67
N LYS A 98 -10.94 3.48 -1.47
CA LYS A 98 -12.40 3.33 -1.29
C LYS A 98 -13.18 4.41 -2.00
N ALA A 99 -12.70 5.66 -1.97
CA ALA A 99 -13.39 6.80 -2.57
C ALA A 99 -13.59 6.67 -4.10
N LYS A 100 -12.92 5.71 -4.75
CA LYS A 100 -13.01 5.46 -6.19
C LYS A 100 -13.43 4.04 -6.55
N GLY A 101 -14.05 3.32 -5.62
CA GLY A 101 -14.55 1.97 -5.84
C GLY A 101 -13.49 0.88 -5.79
N GLY A 102 -12.26 1.21 -5.37
CA GLY A 102 -11.25 0.24 -5.00
C GLY A 102 -11.59 -0.44 -3.67
N THR A 103 -10.96 -1.59 -3.39
CA THR A 103 -11.31 -2.42 -2.23
C THR A 103 -10.58 -2.03 -0.95
N ALA A 104 -9.48 -1.27 -1.04
CA ALA A 104 -8.55 -1.03 0.07
C ALA A 104 -7.89 -2.30 0.63
N MET A 105 -8.05 -3.43 -0.05
CA MET A 105 -7.61 -4.76 0.39
C MET A 105 -6.12 -4.80 0.73
N GLY A 106 -5.27 -4.21 -0.12
CA GLY A 106 -3.83 -4.15 0.10
C GLY A 106 -3.46 -3.33 1.34
N ALA A 107 -3.96 -2.10 1.44
CA ALA A 107 -3.66 -1.22 2.57
C ALA A 107 -4.12 -1.80 3.91
N LEU A 108 -5.31 -2.44 3.95
CA LEU A 108 -5.79 -3.12 5.14
C LEU A 108 -4.90 -4.31 5.52
N HIS A 109 -4.47 -5.11 4.56
CA HIS A 109 -3.54 -6.21 4.82
C HIS A 109 -2.22 -5.72 5.40
N GLU A 110 -1.64 -4.66 4.82
CA GLU A 110 -0.39 -4.08 5.32
C GLU A 110 -0.52 -3.42 6.70
N LEU A 111 -1.66 -2.78 7.01
CA LEU A 111 -1.96 -2.31 8.38
C LEU A 111 -2.01 -3.48 9.37
N GLY A 112 -2.67 -4.59 8.98
CA GLY A 112 -2.69 -5.81 9.77
C GLY A 112 -1.27 -6.33 10.06
N ARG A 113 -0.41 -6.38 9.03
CA ARG A 113 1.01 -6.77 9.15
C ARG A 113 1.81 -5.84 10.06
N LEU A 114 1.61 -4.53 9.92
CA LEU A 114 2.27 -3.52 10.74
C LEU A 114 2.01 -3.73 12.23
N HIS A 115 0.74 -3.95 12.61
CA HIS A 115 0.37 -4.24 13.99
C HIS A 115 0.80 -5.64 14.44
N LEU A 116 0.72 -6.64 13.55
CA LEU A 116 1.18 -8.00 13.83
C LEU A 116 2.67 -8.03 14.21
N ASP A 117 3.52 -7.33 13.46
CA ASP A 117 4.97 -7.27 13.75
C ASP A 117 5.29 -6.50 15.03
N ARG A 118 4.41 -5.57 15.44
CA ARG A 118 4.45 -4.89 16.75
C ARG A 118 3.81 -5.71 17.88
N ARG A 119 3.32 -6.94 17.61
CA ARG A 119 2.57 -7.79 18.54
C ARG A 119 1.30 -7.15 19.09
N GLN A 120 0.73 -6.20 18.36
CA GLN A 120 -0.54 -5.53 18.66
C GLN A 120 -1.69 -6.36 18.05
N PHE A 121 -1.98 -7.51 18.65
CA PHE A 121 -2.84 -8.51 18.02
C PHE A 121 -4.30 -8.09 17.90
N VAL A 122 -4.80 -7.26 18.84
CA VAL A 122 -6.19 -6.77 18.79
C VAL A 122 -6.37 -5.82 17.61
N GLU A 123 -5.43 -4.89 17.44
CA GLU A 123 -5.37 -3.92 16.35
C GLU A 123 -5.15 -4.63 15.02
N ALA A 124 -4.21 -5.57 14.95
CA ALA A 124 -4.00 -6.40 13.77
C ALA A 124 -5.30 -7.10 13.35
N ARG A 125 -6.05 -7.67 14.30
CA ARG A 125 -7.34 -8.33 14.04
C ARG A 125 -8.34 -7.40 13.39
N LEU A 126 -8.45 -6.16 13.85
CA LEU A 126 -9.37 -5.17 13.25
C LEU A 126 -9.13 -4.97 11.75
N HIS A 127 -7.89 -5.10 11.30
CA HIS A 127 -7.53 -4.95 9.88
C HIS A 127 -7.68 -6.26 9.10
N TYR A 128 -7.23 -7.39 9.65
CA TYR A 128 -7.41 -8.70 9.00
C TYR A 128 -8.90 -9.06 8.83
N ASP A 129 -9.74 -8.81 9.84
CA ASP A 129 -11.19 -9.06 9.78
C ASP A 129 -11.85 -8.25 8.64
N LYS A 130 -11.36 -7.04 8.38
CA LYS A 130 -11.83 -6.20 7.25
C LYS A 130 -11.26 -6.64 5.91
N ALA A 131 -10.01 -7.12 5.88
CA ALA A 131 -9.36 -7.57 4.66
C ALA A 131 -9.89 -8.93 4.17
N PHE A 132 -10.17 -9.87 5.06
CA PHE A 132 -10.60 -11.23 4.74
C PHE A 132 -11.75 -11.33 3.73
N PRO A 133 -12.90 -10.65 3.92
CA PRO A 133 -14.00 -10.71 2.93
C PRO A 133 -13.62 -10.07 1.59
N LEU A 134 -12.68 -9.12 1.55
CA LEU A 134 -12.22 -8.48 0.32
C LEU A 134 -11.33 -9.42 -0.49
N PHE A 135 -10.45 -10.19 0.17
CA PHE A 135 -9.67 -11.23 -0.47
C PHE A 135 -10.56 -12.32 -1.08
N ALA A 136 -11.63 -12.70 -0.37
CA ALA A 136 -12.63 -13.64 -0.89
C ALA A 136 -13.36 -13.07 -2.12
N ALA A 137 -13.86 -11.83 -2.04
CA ALA A 137 -14.57 -11.17 -3.14
C ALA A 137 -13.68 -10.93 -4.38
N ALA A 138 -12.39 -10.71 -4.19
CA ALA A 138 -11.42 -10.61 -5.28
C ALA A 138 -10.99 -11.98 -5.85
N GLU A 139 -11.45 -13.08 -5.26
CA GLU A 139 -11.09 -14.47 -5.62
C GLU A 139 -9.59 -14.72 -5.55
N VAL A 140 -8.91 -14.14 -4.54
CA VAL A 140 -7.45 -14.23 -4.41
C VAL A 140 -7.00 -15.68 -4.25
N GLU A 141 -7.76 -16.53 -3.56
CA GLU A 141 -7.43 -17.96 -3.43
C GLU A 141 -7.25 -18.65 -4.79
N THR A 142 -8.05 -18.29 -5.78
CA THR A 142 -7.99 -18.89 -7.13
C THR A 142 -6.93 -18.20 -7.99
N LYS A 143 -6.87 -16.86 -7.93
CA LYS A 143 -6.01 -16.05 -8.82
C LYS A 143 -4.56 -16.00 -8.36
N ASP A 144 -4.34 -16.00 -7.05
CA ASP A 144 -3.03 -15.98 -6.40
C ASP A 144 -3.07 -16.81 -5.10
N PRO A 145 -3.14 -18.16 -5.24
CA PRO A 145 -3.29 -19.07 -4.11
C PRO A 145 -2.18 -18.93 -3.07
N LEU A 146 -0.94 -18.65 -3.49
CA LEU A 146 0.17 -18.50 -2.56
C LEU A 146 0.01 -17.25 -1.68
N ARG A 147 -0.33 -16.11 -2.29
CA ARG A 147 -0.62 -14.88 -1.55
C ARG A 147 -1.77 -15.07 -0.58
N PHE A 148 -2.81 -15.80 -0.98
CA PHE A 148 -3.93 -16.09 -0.07
C PHE A 148 -3.49 -16.99 1.09
N ALA A 149 -2.68 -18.02 0.85
CA ALA A 149 -2.16 -18.87 1.91
C ALA A 149 -1.28 -18.09 2.91
N ASP A 150 -0.46 -17.15 2.43
CA ASP A 150 0.34 -16.26 3.31
C ASP A 150 -0.56 -15.36 4.17
N PHE A 151 -1.59 -14.77 3.57
CA PHE A 151 -2.59 -14.01 4.31
C PHE A 151 -3.29 -14.86 5.39
N LEU A 152 -3.66 -16.10 5.08
CA LEU A 152 -4.30 -17.02 6.01
C LEU A 152 -3.41 -17.41 7.20
N ASP A 153 -2.11 -17.66 6.98
CA ASP A 153 -1.17 -17.94 8.07
C ASP A 153 -1.05 -16.76 9.03
N GLU A 154 -0.88 -15.56 8.49
CA GLU A 154 -0.77 -14.34 9.29
C GLU A 154 -2.07 -14.08 10.07
N TYR A 155 -3.23 -14.25 9.42
CA TYR A 155 -4.51 -14.10 10.07
C TYR A 155 -4.75 -15.18 11.14
N ALA A 156 -4.33 -16.42 10.92
CA ALA A 156 -4.40 -17.48 11.91
C ALA A 156 -3.59 -17.14 13.18
N ILE A 157 -2.39 -16.57 13.03
CA ILE A 157 -1.60 -16.08 14.17
C ILE A 157 -2.41 -15.05 14.96
N VAL A 158 -3.01 -14.08 14.27
CA VAL A 158 -3.81 -13.03 14.90
C VAL A 158 -5.04 -13.59 15.61
N LEU A 159 -5.77 -14.53 14.98
CA LEU A 159 -6.93 -15.20 15.57
C LEU A 159 -6.54 -15.98 16.84
N ALA A 160 -5.46 -16.74 16.80
CA ALA A 160 -5.00 -17.51 17.95
C ALA A 160 -4.62 -16.59 19.12
N ARG A 161 -3.96 -15.47 18.83
CA ARG A 161 -3.51 -14.49 19.83
C ARG A 161 -4.62 -13.57 20.35
N THR A 162 -5.80 -13.62 19.76
CA THR A 162 -6.99 -12.87 20.19
C THR A 162 -8.13 -13.79 20.68
N GLY A 163 -7.81 -15.04 21.01
CA GLY A 163 -8.75 -15.98 21.64
C GLY A 163 -9.67 -16.75 20.69
N ALA A 164 -9.50 -16.61 19.38
CA ALA A 164 -10.25 -17.35 18.35
C ALA A 164 -9.46 -18.57 17.85
N ALA A 165 -8.99 -19.41 18.79
CA ALA A 165 -8.14 -20.57 18.47
C ALA A 165 -8.78 -21.58 17.49
N PRO A 166 -10.09 -21.90 17.57
CA PRO A 166 -10.73 -22.78 16.58
C PRO A 166 -10.66 -22.20 15.16
N ASP A 167 -10.96 -20.90 14.99
CA ASP A 167 -10.90 -20.24 13.68
C ASP A 167 -9.47 -20.18 13.14
N ALA A 168 -8.49 -19.96 14.01
CA ALA A 168 -7.08 -19.98 13.65
C ALA A 168 -6.65 -21.34 13.08
N ALA A 169 -7.09 -22.45 13.68
CA ALA A 169 -6.81 -23.78 13.18
C ALA A 169 -7.41 -23.99 11.78
N ILE A 170 -8.67 -23.57 11.57
CA ILE A 170 -9.33 -23.65 10.26
C ILE A 170 -8.52 -22.90 9.18
N GLN A 171 -8.07 -21.68 9.47
CA GLN A 171 -7.31 -20.88 8.49
C GLN A 171 -5.92 -21.49 8.24
N SER A 172 -5.23 -21.96 9.29
CA SER A 172 -3.91 -22.61 9.17
C SER A 172 -3.99 -23.87 8.31
N GLU A 173 -5.00 -24.71 8.54
CA GLU A 173 -5.21 -25.92 7.74
C GLU A 173 -5.55 -25.59 6.29
N ARG A 174 -6.35 -24.56 6.04
CA ARG A 174 -6.66 -24.10 4.68
C ARG A 174 -5.40 -23.62 3.95
N ALA A 175 -4.57 -22.82 4.61
CA ALA A 175 -3.29 -22.36 4.06
C ALA A 175 -2.37 -23.55 3.72
N ALA A 176 -2.27 -24.54 4.62
CA ALA A 176 -1.49 -25.76 4.39
C ALA A 176 -2.03 -26.58 3.21
N ARG A 177 -3.35 -26.73 3.09
CA ARG A 177 -3.99 -27.41 1.94
C ARG A 177 -3.67 -26.71 0.62
N ILE A 178 -3.79 -25.38 0.56
CA ILE A 178 -3.46 -24.61 -0.63
C ILE A 178 -2.01 -24.89 -1.05
N ARG A 179 -1.05 -24.78 -0.13
CA ARG A 179 0.37 -25.01 -0.45
C ARG A 179 0.66 -26.44 -0.90
N LYS A 180 -0.01 -27.44 -0.33
CA LYS A 180 0.13 -28.84 -0.75
C LYS A 180 -0.30 -29.06 -2.22
N MET A 181 -1.23 -28.26 -2.72
CA MET A 181 -1.72 -28.35 -4.10
C MET A 181 -0.85 -27.58 -5.10
N LEU A 182 0.06 -26.73 -4.63
CA LEU A 182 0.92 -25.92 -5.50
C LEU A 182 2.16 -26.70 -5.96
N PRO A 183 2.63 -26.49 -7.21
CA PRO A 183 3.90 -27.04 -7.68
C PRO A 183 5.08 -26.60 -6.80
N SER A 184 6.10 -27.44 -6.70
CA SER A 184 7.35 -27.08 -6.01
C SER A 184 8.07 -25.93 -6.73
N GLY A 185 8.63 -24.97 -5.98
CA GLY A 185 9.38 -23.83 -6.52
C GLY A 185 8.60 -22.53 -6.69
N THR A 186 7.46 -22.38 -6.00
CA THR A 186 6.69 -21.13 -6.00
C THR A 186 7.47 -19.94 -5.45
N ALA A 187 7.19 -18.75 -6.00
CA ALA A 187 7.90 -17.51 -5.71
C ALA A 187 7.90 -17.14 -4.20
N PRO A 188 8.93 -16.43 -3.73
CA PRO A 188 9.05 -16.06 -2.32
C PRO A 188 7.92 -15.12 -1.85
N ARG A 189 7.70 -15.12 -0.53
CA ARG A 189 6.68 -14.30 0.15
C ARG A 189 6.83 -12.81 -0.15
N GLU A 190 5.75 -12.19 -0.63
CA GLU A 190 5.64 -10.73 -0.82
C GLU A 190 5.36 -10.05 0.54
N ARG A 191 6.31 -10.14 1.47
CA ARG A 191 6.22 -9.53 2.80
C ARG A 191 7.45 -8.65 3.03
N LEU A 192 7.23 -7.35 3.30
CA LEU A 192 8.31 -6.47 3.71
C LEU A 192 8.73 -6.77 5.16
N PRO A 193 10.01 -6.58 5.49
CA PRO A 193 10.53 -6.87 6.82
C PRO A 193 10.28 -5.69 7.77
N TYR A 194 9.04 -5.47 8.18
CA TYR A 194 8.70 -4.39 9.11
C TYR A 194 9.49 -4.49 10.42
N GLY A 195 9.91 -3.33 10.94
CA GLY A 195 10.63 -3.26 12.20
C GLY A 195 12.08 -3.74 12.17
N THR A 196 12.64 -4.07 11.00
CA THR A 196 13.97 -4.67 10.92
C THR A 196 15.10 -3.69 10.65
N GLN A 197 14.79 -2.48 10.19
CA GLN A 197 15.79 -1.45 9.85
C GLN A 197 15.53 -0.14 10.59
N CYS A 198 15.34 -0.25 11.90
CA CYS A 198 15.26 0.92 12.76
C CYS A 198 16.55 1.74 12.67
N MET A 199 16.41 3.06 12.71
CA MET A 199 17.54 3.99 12.80
C MET A 199 18.13 4.01 14.20
#